data_AF-A0A183DG32-F1
#
_entry.id   AF-A0A183DG32-F1
#
_cell.length_a   1.000
_cell.length_b   1.000
_cell.length_c   1.000
_cell.angle_alpha   90.00
_cell.angle_beta   90.00
_cell.angle_gamma   90.00
#
_symmetry.space_group_name_H-M   'P 1'
#
loop_
_entity.id
_entity.type
_entity.pdbx_description
1 polymer ?
#
loop_
_entity_poly.entity_id
_entity_poly.type
_entity_poly.pdbx_seq_one_letter_code
_entity_poly.pdbx_strand_id
1 'polypeptide(L)'
;RVAIQYVEAANPKDNFTFKCHRSAELINGYQEIYAVNDTAFHPNYGTLATVGSDGRISFWDKDARTKLKTSDALPAPITRCTIHQSGQMMAYAIGYDWSKGHEGHNAQTAGSKIFLHACDEEMKPKQKK
;
A
#
# COMPACT_ATOMS: atom_id res chain seq x y z
N ARG A 1 -9.09 0.79 -3.90
CA ARG A 1 -9.30 2.14 -3.30
C ARG A 1 -9.27 1.96 -1.80
N VAL A 2 -8.92 3.00 -1.04
CA VAL A 2 -8.97 3.00 0.43
C VAL A 2 -9.79 4.20 0.89
N ALA A 3 -10.54 4.03 1.98
CA ALA A 3 -11.32 5.07 2.60
C ALA A 3 -10.89 5.29 4.06
N ILE A 4 -10.88 6.54 4.49
CA ILE A 4 -10.80 6.92 5.90
C ILE A 4 -12.22 7.29 6.33
N GLN A 5 -12.75 6.57 7.32
CA GLN A 5 -14.09 6.79 7.87
C GLN A 5 -14.00 6.84 9.39
N TYR A 6 -14.32 7.98 9.96
CA TYR A 6 -14.50 8.14 11.40
C TYR A 6 -15.88 7.61 11.80
N VAL A 7 -15.94 6.86 12.91
CA VAL A 7 -17.21 6.35 13.47
C VAL A 7 -18.15 7.52 13.79
N GLU A 8 -17.61 8.57 14.41
CA GLU A 8 -18.27 9.84 14.64
C GLU A 8 -17.43 10.94 13.98
N ALA A 9 -17.84 11.37 12.79
CA ALA A 9 -17.16 12.44 12.08
C ALA A 9 -17.65 13.79 12.60
N ALA A 10 -16.79 14.56 13.27
CA ALA A 10 -17.08 15.93 13.68
C ALA A 10 -17.41 16.82 12.48
N ASN A 11 -16.73 16.59 11.34
CA ASN A 11 -17.08 17.18 10.06
C ASN A 11 -17.21 16.06 9.00
N PRO A 12 -18.32 15.96 8.25
CA PRO A 12 -18.49 14.96 7.19
C PRO A 12 -17.36 14.95 6.15
N LYS A 13 -16.68 16.08 5.94
CA LYS A 13 -15.55 16.20 5.02
C LYS A 13 -14.30 15.45 5.49
N ASP A 14 -14.21 15.07 6.76
CA ASP A 14 -13.10 14.29 7.32
C ASP A 14 -13.12 12.84 6.83
N ASN A 15 -14.28 12.36 6.38
CA ASN A 15 -14.40 11.10 5.67
C ASN A 15 -14.06 11.30 4.19
N PHE A 16 -13.11 10.51 3.66
CA PHE A 16 -12.70 10.61 2.27
C PHE A 16 -12.18 9.28 1.73
N THR A 17 -12.11 9.19 0.40
CA THR A 17 -11.57 8.03 -0.33
C THR A 17 -10.47 8.48 -1.27
N PHE A 18 -9.44 7.65 -1.41
CA PHE A 18 -8.34 7.90 -2.35
C PHE A 18 -8.01 6.69 -3.22
N LYS A 19 -7.36 6.98 -4.35
CA LYS A 19 -6.87 5.98 -5.32
C LYS A 19 -5.42 5.63 -4.97
N CYS A 20 -5.10 4.34 -4.99
CA CYS A 20 -3.78 3.82 -4.60
C CYS A 20 -3.15 3.01 -5.74
N HIS A 21 -3.38 1.70 -5.81
CA HIS A 21 -2.75 0.78 -6.78
C HIS A 21 -3.38 0.91 -8.18
N ARG A 22 -2.86 1.85 -8.97
CA ARG A 22 -3.25 2.12 -10.35
C ARG A 22 -2.00 2.40 -11.19
N SER A 23 -1.99 2.01 -12.45
CA SER A 23 -0.91 2.37 -13.36
C SER A 23 -0.85 3.89 -13.56
N ALA A 24 0.37 4.43 -13.59
CA ALA A 24 0.60 5.83 -13.94
C ALA A 24 0.38 6.04 -15.45
N GLU A 25 0.85 5.09 -16.25
CA GLU A 25 0.72 5.07 -17.69
C GLU A 25 -0.50 4.28 -18.15
N LEU A 26 -1.00 4.59 -19.35
CA LEU A 26 -2.05 3.83 -19.99
C LEU A 26 -1.45 2.68 -20.78
N ILE A 27 -1.96 1.48 -20.55
CA ILE A 27 -1.60 0.27 -21.30
C ILE A 27 -2.72 0.02 -22.30
N ASN A 28 -2.41 0.10 -23.59
CA ASN A 28 -3.41 0.00 -24.68
C ASN A 28 -4.58 0.98 -24.53
N GLY A 29 -4.31 2.18 -24.00
CA GLY A 29 -5.34 3.20 -23.75
C GLY A 29 -6.13 3.03 -22.44
N TYR A 30 -5.86 1.97 -21.66
CA TYR A 30 -6.54 1.70 -20.39
C TYR A 30 -5.62 1.92 -19.18
N GLN A 31 -6.18 2.48 -18.11
CA GLN A 31 -5.50 2.53 -16.81
C GLN A 31 -5.73 1.20 -16.09
N GLU A 32 -4.66 0.48 -15.78
CA GLU A 32 -4.76 -0.74 -14.99
C GLU A 32 -5.05 -0.38 -13.52
N ILE A 33 -5.95 -1.15 -12.91
CA ILE A 33 -6.37 -0.99 -11.52
C ILE A 33 -6.14 -2.32 -10.82
N TYR A 34 -5.48 -2.27 -9.68
CA TYR A 34 -5.08 -3.45 -8.93
C TYR A 34 -5.75 -3.48 -7.56
N ALA A 35 -5.85 -4.67 -6.98
CA ALA A 35 -6.39 -4.83 -5.63
C ALA A 35 -5.46 -4.19 -4.59
N VAL A 36 -6.06 -3.68 -3.52
CA VAL A 36 -5.36 -3.36 -2.28
C VAL A 36 -5.44 -4.63 -1.44
N ASN A 37 -4.32 -5.30 -1.21
CA ASN A 37 -4.29 -6.57 -0.49
C ASN A 37 -4.23 -6.36 1.02
N ASP A 38 -3.55 -5.30 1.47
CA ASP A 38 -3.45 -5.00 2.90
C ASP A 38 -3.11 -3.54 3.18
N THR A 39 -3.32 -3.13 4.43
CA THR A 39 -2.98 -1.79 4.94
C THR A 39 -2.43 -1.86 6.36
N ALA A 40 -1.47 -1.01 6.70
CA ALA A 40 -0.92 -0.90 8.05
C ALA A 40 -0.68 0.57 8.44
N PHE A 41 -1.00 0.94 9.67
CA PHE A 41 -0.72 2.28 10.21
C PHE A 41 0.63 2.30 10.91
N HIS A 42 1.37 3.40 10.74
CA HIS A 42 2.57 3.65 11.53
C HIS A 42 2.17 4.04 12.96
N PRO A 43 2.67 3.34 13.99
CA PRO A 43 2.18 3.48 15.37
C PRO A 43 2.41 4.88 15.95
N ASN A 44 3.45 5.58 15.50
CA ASN A 44 3.82 6.90 16.04
C ASN A 44 3.34 8.10 15.20
N TYR A 45 3.03 7.89 13.91
CA TYR A 45 2.77 9.00 12.98
C TYR A 45 1.33 9.08 12.49
N GLY A 46 0.55 7.99 12.60
CA GLY A 46 -0.81 7.94 12.05
C GLY A 46 -0.87 7.96 10.52
N THR A 47 0.28 7.96 9.84
CA THR A 47 0.42 7.68 8.41
C THR A 47 0.17 6.20 8.15
N LEU A 48 -0.12 5.84 6.90
CA LEU A 48 -0.44 4.45 6.56
C LEU A 48 0.29 3.97 5.30
N ALA A 49 0.58 2.67 5.30
CA ALA A 49 1.03 1.91 4.15
C ALA A 49 -0.17 1.21 3.49
N THR A 50 -0.19 1.17 2.16
CA THR A 50 -1.05 0.28 1.37
C THR A 50 -0.18 -0.59 0.48
N VAL A 51 -0.52 -1.88 0.39
CA VAL A 51 0.18 -2.84 -0.48
C VAL A 51 -0.83 -3.55 -1.38
N GLY A 52 -0.41 -3.96 -2.59
CA GLY A 52 -1.36 -4.45 -3.58
C GLY A 52 -0.78 -5.32 -4.69
N SER A 53 -1.68 -5.70 -5.61
CA SER A 53 -1.37 -6.62 -6.73
C SER A 53 -0.47 -6.03 -7.79
N ASP A 54 -0.22 -4.72 -7.77
CA ASP A 54 0.78 -4.05 -8.60
C ASP A 54 2.22 -4.26 -8.12
N GLY A 55 2.41 -4.99 -7.02
CA GLY A 55 3.72 -5.26 -6.45
C GLY A 55 4.35 -4.04 -5.77
N ARG A 56 3.58 -3.02 -5.43
CA ARG A 56 4.08 -1.76 -4.86
C ARG A 56 3.61 -1.53 -3.42
N ILE A 57 4.45 -0.84 -2.66
CA ILE A 57 4.11 -0.24 -1.37
C ILE A 57 3.88 1.26 -1.61
N SER A 58 2.78 1.81 -1.09
CA SER A 58 2.56 3.26 -1.06
C SER A 58 2.35 3.74 0.37
N PHE A 59 3.06 4.79 0.74
CA PHE A 59 2.91 5.46 2.03
C PHE A 59 2.10 6.75 1.88
N TRP A 60 1.20 6.99 2.83
CA TRP A 60 0.20 8.05 2.77
C TRP A 60 0.12 8.80 4.09
N ASP A 61 -0.01 10.11 4.00
CA ASP A 61 -0.43 10.96 5.09
C ASP A 61 -1.92 11.25 4.92
N LYS A 62 -2.75 10.66 5.79
CA LYS A 62 -4.21 10.81 5.73
C LYS A 62 -4.66 12.22 6.12
N ASP A 63 -3.91 12.91 6.97
CA ASP A 63 -4.30 14.20 7.53
C ASP A 63 -3.95 15.32 6.56
N ALA A 64 -2.77 15.23 5.93
CA ALA A 64 -2.40 16.09 4.80
C ALA A 64 -3.07 15.68 3.48
N ARG A 65 -3.69 14.50 3.40
CA ARG A 65 -4.24 13.90 2.17
C ARG A 65 -3.23 13.82 1.04
N THR A 66 -1.98 13.50 1.38
CA THR A 66 -0.88 13.40 0.41
C THR A 66 -0.29 12.01 0.39
N LYS A 67 0.23 11.63 -0.78
CA LYS A 67 1.10 10.47 -0.93
C LYS A 67 2.52 10.88 -0.54
N LEU A 68 3.14 10.13 0.37
CA LEU A 68 4.51 10.36 0.82
C LEU A 68 5.52 9.76 -0.16
N LYS A 69 5.36 8.48 -0.48
CA LYS A 69 6.25 7.71 -1.36
C LYS A 69 5.52 6.50 -1.95
N THR A 70 5.96 6.05 -3.12
CA THR A 70 5.60 4.75 -3.69
C THR A 70 6.90 4.03 -4.06
N SER A 71 7.00 2.74 -3.76
CA SER A 71 8.15 1.90 -4.13
C SER A 71 8.15 1.58 -5.63
N ASP A 72 9.28 1.10 -6.12
CA ASP A 72 9.30 0.36 -7.38
C ASP A 72 8.44 -0.90 -7.29
N ALA A 73 8.03 -1.41 -8.45
CA ALA A 73 7.27 -2.65 -8.52
C ALA A 73 8.19 -3.85 -8.24
N LEU A 74 7.76 -4.69 -7.30
CA LEU A 74 8.39 -5.98 -7.00
C LEU A 74 7.95 -7.04 -8.03
N PRO A 75 8.71 -8.15 -8.17
CA PRO A 75 8.42 -9.17 -9.18
C PRO A 75 7.13 -9.99 -8.92
N ALA A 76 6.44 -9.74 -7.81
CA ALA A 76 5.19 -10.40 -7.46
C ALA A 76 4.30 -9.43 -6.65
N PRO A 77 2.97 -9.67 -6.61
CA PRO A 77 2.06 -8.99 -5.71
C PRO A 77 2.55 -8.98 -4.26
N ILE A 78 2.24 -7.90 -3.55
CA ILE A 78 2.45 -7.84 -2.10
C ILE A 78 1.15 -8.26 -1.43
N THR A 79 1.15 -9.38 -0.72
CA THR A 79 -0.06 -10.03 -0.21
C THR A 79 -0.43 -9.58 1.20
N ARG A 80 0.55 -9.14 1.99
CA ARG A 80 0.37 -8.74 3.39
C ARG A 80 1.45 -7.79 3.84
N CYS A 81 1.14 -6.91 4.79
CA CYS A 81 2.14 -6.14 5.50
C CYS A 81 1.80 -5.89 6.96
N THR A 82 2.82 -5.57 7.76
CA THR A 82 2.66 -5.09 9.13
C THR A 82 3.83 -4.19 9.50
N ILE A 83 3.63 -3.29 10.46
CA ILE A 83 4.65 -2.39 10.97
C ILE A 83 4.89 -2.77 12.43
N HIS A 84 6.16 -2.96 12.79
CA HIS A 84 6.54 -3.25 14.16
C HIS A 84 6.15 -2.09 15.09
N GLN A 85 5.84 -2.38 16.36
CA GLN A 85 5.40 -1.37 17.33
C GLN A 85 6.39 -0.21 17.51
N SER A 86 7.69 -0.44 17.27
CA SER A 86 8.69 0.64 17.31
C SER A 86 8.56 1.64 16.17
N GLY A 87 7.82 1.33 15.10
CA GLY A 87 7.73 2.12 13.87
C GLY A 87 8.93 1.98 12.93
N GLN A 88 10.04 1.41 13.40
CA GLN A 88 11.29 1.40 12.64
C GLN A 88 11.27 0.44 11.45
N MET A 89 10.56 -0.67 11.57
CA MET A 89 10.60 -1.77 10.61
C MET A 89 9.19 -2.15 10.16
N MET A 90 9.04 -2.33 8.85
CA MET A 90 7.88 -2.92 8.21
C MET A 90 8.24 -4.32 7.70
N ALA A 91 7.37 -5.29 7.93
CA ALA A 91 7.43 -6.60 7.29
C ALA A 91 6.38 -6.67 6.18
N TYR A 92 6.72 -7.28 5.04
CA TYR A 92 5.77 -7.54 3.97
C TYR A 92 6.07 -8.84 3.24
N ALA A 93 5.02 -9.49 2.75
CA ALA A 93 5.12 -10.72 1.98
C ALA A 93 4.87 -10.44 0.50
N ILE A 94 5.72 -10.98 -0.37
CA ILE A 94 5.42 -11.07 -1.81
C ILE A 94 5.08 -12.52 -2.17
N GLY A 95 4.13 -12.66 -3.09
CA GLY A 95 3.68 -13.95 -3.58
C GLY A 95 2.50 -13.78 -4.52
N TYR A 96 2.14 -14.84 -5.24
CA TYR A 96 0.96 -14.80 -6.10
C TYR A 96 -0.31 -14.66 -5.26
N ASP A 97 -1.13 -13.64 -5.54
CA ASP A 97 -2.32 -13.27 -4.76
C ASP A 97 -3.63 -13.73 -5.40
N TRP A 98 -3.55 -14.56 -6.44
CA TRP A 98 -4.71 -15.05 -7.21
C TRP A 98 -5.48 -14.00 -8.01
N SER A 99 -4.97 -12.77 -8.13
CA SER A 99 -5.62 -11.68 -8.88
C SER A 99 -5.87 -11.99 -10.36
N LYS A 100 -5.20 -13.00 -10.94
CA LYS A 100 -5.39 -13.49 -12.32
C LYS A 100 -5.85 -14.96 -12.38
N GLY A 101 -6.44 -15.48 -11.30
CA GLY A 101 -6.97 -16.85 -11.25
C GLY A 101 -5.89 -17.93 -11.42
N HIS A 102 -6.30 -19.14 -11.82
CA HIS A 102 -5.34 -20.22 -12.03
C HIS A 102 -4.43 -19.97 -13.25
N GLU A 103 -4.90 -19.21 -14.25
CA GLU A 103 -4.14 -18.90 -15.47
C GLU A 103 -2.90 -18.05 -15.19
N GLY A 104 -2.96 -17.17 -14.19
CA GLY A 104 -1.81 -16.39 -13.74
C GLY A 104 -0.87 -17.14 -12.79
N HIS A 105 -1.24 -18.32 -12.31
CA HIS A 105 -0.41 -19.09 -11.38
C HIS A 105 0.63 -19.93 -12.13
N ASN A 106 1.91 -19.70 -11.83
CA ASN A 106 3.00 -20.54 -12.30
C ASN A 106 3.68 -21.22 -11.11
N ALA A 107 3.50 -22.54 -10.98
CA ALA A 107 4.06 -23.34 -9.89
C ALA A 107 5.60 -23.29 -9.82
N GLN A 108 6.28 -23.07 -10.95
CA GLN A 108 7.74 -22.98 -11.01
C GLN A 108 8.27 -21.67 -10.41
N THR A 109 7.45 -20.61 -10.40
CA THR A 109 7.80 -19.28 -9.87
C THR A 109 6.94 -18.87 -8.68
N ALA A 110 6.16 -19.80 -8.11
CA ALA A 110 5.20 -19.54 -7.02
C ALA A 110 5.84 -19.30 -5.64
N GLY A 111 7.16 -19.17 -5.57
CA GLY A 111 7.87 -18.94 -4.32
C GLY A 111 7.44 -17.65 -3.64
N SER A 112 6.96 -17.75 -2.40
CA SER A 112 6.66 -16.59 -1.55
C SER A 112 7.88 -16.21 -0.72
N LYS A 113 8.06 -14.90 -0.49
CA LYS A 113 9.16 -14.36 0.32
C LYS A 113 8.63 -13.32 1.29
N ILE A 114 9.24 -13.24 2.46
CA ILE A 114 9.00 -12.19 3.45
C ILE A 114 10.23 -11.28 3.48
N PHE A 115 9.99 -9.98 3.46
CA PHE A 115 11.02 -8.95 3.53
C PHE A 115 10.81 -8.07 4.75
N LEU A 116 11.91 -7.48 5.21
CA LEU A 116 11.93 -6.43 6.21
C LEU A 116 12.46 -5.15 5.57
N HIS A 117 11.82 -4.02 5.85
CA HIS A 117 12.17 -2.72 5.32
C HIS A 117 12.17 -1.67 6.43
N ALA A 118 13.22 -0.88 6.52
CA ALA A 118 13.29 0.23 7.45
C ALA A 118 12.40 1.37 6.92
N CYS A 119 11.25 1.60 7.56
CA CYS A 119 10.18 2.45 7.01
C CYS A 119 10.03 3.82 7.68
N ASP A 120 10.69 4.04 8.82
CA ASP A 120 10.47 5.22 9.68
C ASP A 120 10.54 6.55 8.91
N GLU A 121 11.68 6.83 8.28
CA GLU A 121 11.90 8.08 7.54
C GLU A 121 10.94 8.26 6.35
N GLU A 122 10.48 7.17 5.74
CA GLU A 122 9.59 7.21 4.57
C GLU A 122 8.12 7.43 4.95
N MET A 123 7.77 7.10 6.20
CA MET A 123 6.43 7.24 6.75
C MET A 123 6.26 8.50 7.60
N LYS A 124 7.32 9.29 7.79
CA LYS A 124 7.29 10.55 8.54
C LYS A 124 6.51 11.63 7.76
N PRO A 125 5.51 12.28 8.37
CA PRO A 125 4.79 13.39 7.75
C PRO A 125 5.74 14.51 7.30
N LYS A 126 5.47 15.10 6.12
CA LYS A 126 6.23 16.26 5.66
C LYS A 126 5.83 17.49 6.48
N GLN A 127 6.80 18.25 6.96
CA GLN A 127 6.52 19.55 7.59
C GLN A 127 5.84 20.47 6.57
N LYS A 128 4.76 21.13 6.99
CA LYS A 128 4.17 22.22 6.20
C LYS A 128 5.22 23.34 6.13
N LYS A 129 5.67 23.66 4.92
CA LYS A 129 6.38 24.92 4.66
C LYS A 129 5.41 26.08 4.77
#